data_AF-A0A559M699-F1
#
_entry.id   AF-A0A559M699-F1
#
_cell.length_a   1.000
_cell.length_b   1.000
_cell.length_c   1.000
_cell.angle_alpha   90.00
_cell.angle_beta   90.00
_cell.angle_gamma   90.00
#
_symmetry.space_group_name_H-M   'P 1'
#
loop_
_entity.id
_entity.type
_entity.pdbx_description
1 polymer ?
#
loop_
_entity_poly.entity_id
_entity_poly.type
_entity_poly.pdbx_seq_one_letter_code
_entity_poly.pdbx_strand_id
1 'polypeptide(L)'
;FSMLTTRRRDSHAQRLHALNAHYAYYRTHPHPSEIAAADAELKRGIDDDWKASVQRYPEVLEYFYGLVRLDLPGDDEPGVRDPPLSALGGGAAFGGMGRKVRVQEPRERERRERRRSVAPPPMPPQPPRAPSRPQTAFAPMQGYGYVPPGY
;
A
#
# COMPACT_ATOMS: atom_id res chain seq x y z
N PHE A 1 3.17 -15.89 7.22
CA PHE A 1 2.10 -15.01 6.71
C PHE A 1 1.23 -15.66 5.63
N SER A 2 1.77 -16.16 4.51
CA SER A 2 0.98 -16.76 3.40
C SER A 2 -0.08 -17.80 3.84
N MET A 3 0.28 -18.70 4.76
CA MET A 3 -0.67 -19.68 5.31
C MET A 3 -1.83 -19.02 6.09
N LEU A 4 -1.57 -17.94 6.85
CA LEU A 4 -2.60 -17.21 7.59
C LEU A 4 -3.59 -16.56 6.64
N THR A 5 -3.08 -15.90 5.59
CA THR A 5 -3.92 -15.29 4.56
C THR A 5 -4.77 -16.33 3.83
N THR A 6 -4.20 -17.50 3.52
CA THR A 6 -4.93 -18.59 2.88
C THR A 6 -6.07 -19.08 3.78
N ARG A 7 -5.77 -19.39 5.04
CA ARG A 7 -6.79 -19.79 6.04
C ARG A 7 -7.92 -18.77 6.18
N ARG A 8 -7.59 -17.47 6.21
CA ARG A 8 -8.60 -16.38 6.27
C ARG A 8 -9.51 -16.36 5.04
N ARG A 9 -8.95 -16.55 3.84
CA ARG A 9 -9.75 -16.65 2.61
C ARG A 9 -10.67 -17.86 2.64
N ASP A 10 -10.19 -19.01 3.11
CA ASP A 10 -11.00 -20.22 3.21
C ASP A 10 -12.17 -20.02 4.20
N SER A 11 -11.91 -19.44 5.38
CA SER A 11 -12.98 -19.13 6.34
C SER A 11 -13.97 -18.10 5.80
N HIS A 12 -13.50 -17.10 5.05
CA HIS A 12 -14.38 -16.13 4.39
C HIS A 12 -15.23 -16.78 3.28
N ALA A 13 -14.66 -17.68 2.47
CA ALA A 13 -15.40 -18.43 1.47
C ALA A 13 -16.49 -19.31 2.11
N GLN A 14 -16.19 -19.95 3.25
CA GLN A 14 -17.18 -20.69 4.03
C GLN A 14 -18.29 -19.78 4.56
N ARG A 15 -17.95 -18.57 5.04
CA ARG A 15 -18.93 -17.57 5.49
C ARG A 15 -19.87 -17.14 4.36
N LEU A 16 -19.33 -16.85 3.18
CA LEU A 16 -20.15 -16.51 2.01
C LEU A 16 -21.03 -17.69 1.57
N HIS A 17 -20.51 -18.91 1.62
CA HIS A 17 -21.31 -20.12 1.35
C HIS A 17 -22.48 -20.26 2.32
N ALA A 18 -22.24 -20.09 3.63
CA ALA A 18 -23.28 -20.16 4.65
C ALA A 18 -24.34 -19.05 4.46
N LEU A 19 -23.89 -17.83 4.11
CA LEU A 19 -24.77 -16.72 3.79
C LEU A 19 -25.68 -17.06 2.60
N ASN A 20 -25.08 -17.49 1.49
CA ASN A 20 -25.82 -17.86 0.29
C ASN A 20 -26.81 -19.01 0.56
N ALA A 21 -26.43 -20.00 1.36
CA ALA A 21 -27.31 -21.10 1.75
C ALA A 21 -28.51 -20.63 2.58
N HIS A 22 -28.28 -19.73 3.55
CA HIS A 22 -29.34 -19.12 4.35
C HIS A 22 -30.36 -18.40 3.45
N TYR A 23 -29.89 -17.57 2.53
CA TYR A 23 -30.74 -16.81 1.63
C TYR A 23 -31.46 -17.68 0.59
N ALA A 24 -30.79 -18.72 0.08
CA ALA A 24 -31.39 -19.69 -0.83
C ALA A 24 -32.59 -20.41 -0.19
N TYR A 25 -32.51 -20.74 1.11
CA TYR A 25 -33.62 -21.37 1.84
C TYR A 25 -34.87 -20.49 1.86
N TYR A 26 -34.71 -19.19 2.12
CA TYR A 26 -35.80 -18.23 2.15
C TYR A 26 -36.20 -17.67 0.77
N ARG A 27 -35.58 -18.15 -0.32
CA ARG A 27 -35.74 -17.65 -1.70
C ARG A 27 -35.56 -16.12 -1.80
N THR A 28 -34.69 -15.58 -0.96
CA THR A 28 -34.30 -14.17 -0.96
C THR A 28 -32.86 -14.04 -1.40
N HIS A 29 -32.45 -12.83 -1.79
CA HIS A 29 -31.06 -12.56 -2.16
C HIS A 29 -30.29 -12.03 -0.94
N PRO A 30 -29.00 -12.35 -0.80
CA PRO A 30 -28.17 -11.79 0.26
C PRO A 30 -28.12 -10.27 0.16
N HIS A 31 -28.30 -9.59 1.29
CA HIS A 31 -28.27 -8.14 1.30
C HIS A 31 -26.84 -7.63 1.04
N PRO A 32 -26.63 -6.63 0.17
CA PRO A 32 -25.29 -6.15 -0.18
C PRO A 32 -24.44 -5.70 1.01
N SER A 33 -25.07 -5.18 2.07
CA SER A 33 -24.35 -4.77 3.28
C SER A 33 -23.70 -5.94 4.02
N GLU A 34 -24.28 -7.13 3.95
CA GLU A 34 -23.76 -8.31 4.66
C GLU A 34 -22.52 -8.88 3.96
N ILE A 35 -22.53 -8.87 2.63
CA ILE A 35 -21.36 -9.21 1.82
C ILE A 35 -20.24 -8.20 2.06
N ALA A 36 -20.56 -6.90 1.99
CA ALA A 36 -19.59 -5.85 2.27
C ALA A 36 -19.01 -5.92 3.69
N ALA A 37 -19.83 -6.29 4.68
CA ALA A 37 -19.37 -6.52 6.05
C ALA A 37 -18.43 -7.74 6.13
N ALA A 38 -18.74 -8.84 5.44
CA ALA A 38 -17.89 -10.02 5.40
C ALA A 38 -16.53 -9.74 4.71
N ASP A 39 -16.53 -8.90 3.67
CA ASP A 39 -15.30 -8.46 2.99
C ASP A 39 -14.45 -7.55 3.88
N ALA A 40 -15.10 -6.61 4.57
CA ALA A 40 -14.42 -5.71 5.52
C ALA A 40 -13.81 -6.51 6.69
N GLU A 41 -14.51 -7.52 7.18
CA GLU A 41 -14.00 -8.42 8.21
C GLU A 41 -12.79 -9.23 7.72
N LEU A 42 -12.84 -9.77 6.50
CA LEU A 42 -11.71 -10.46 5.88
C LEU A 42 -10.49 -9.53 5.79
N LYS A 43 -10.70 -8.31 5.27
CA LYS A 43 -9.62 -7.33 5.14
C LYS A 43 -9.00 -6.99 6.50
N ARG A 44 -9.84 -6.68 7.50
CA ARG A 44 -9.36 -6.38 8.86
C ARG A 44 -8.55 -7.55 9.41
N GLY A 45 -9.04 -8.79 9.26
CA GLY A 45 -8.35 -9.98 9.71
C GLY A 45 -6.98 -10.17 9.05
N ILE A 46 -6.86 -9.91 7.74
CA ILE A 46 -5.58 -9.97 7.03
C ILE A 46 -4.63 -8.87 7.51
N ASP A 47 -5.13 -7.64 7.69
CA ASP A 47 -4.33 -6.51 8.16
C ASP A 47 -3.79 -6.77 9.58
N ASP A 48 -4.59 -7.38 10.45
CA ASP A 48 -4.18 -7.74 11.81
C ASP A 48 -3.16 -8.89 11.82
N ASP A 49 -3.37 -9.94 11.02
CA ASP A 49 -2.42 -11.05 10.87
C ASP A 49 -1.07 -10.56 10.29
N TRP A 50 -1.12 -9.54 9.41
CA TRP A 50 0.07 -8.91 8.85
C TRP A 50 0.84 -8.14 9.92
N LYS A 51 0.15 -7.27 10.68
CA LYS A 51 0.76 -6.52 11.80
C LYS A 51 1.43 -7.47 12.80
N ALA A 52 0.72 -8.51 13.23
CA ALA A 52 1.25 -9.50 14.16
C ALA A 52 2.47 -10.25 13.60
N SER A 53 2.49 -10.53 12.29
CA SER A 53 3.65 -11.16 11.64
C SER A 53 4.87 -10.24 11.64
N VAL A 54 4.69 -8.96 11.27
CA VAL A 54 5.77 -7.97 11.21
C VAL A 54 6.32 -7.63 12.60
N GLN A 55 5.44 -7.53 13.61
CA GLN A 55 5.85 -7.25 14.98
C GLN A 55 6.75 -8.33 15.58
N ARG A 56 6.70 -9.56 15.07
CA ARG A 56 7.57 -10.68 15.50
C ARG A 56 8.93 -10.72 14.80
N TYR A 57 9.18 -9.82 13.84
CA TYR A 57 10.43 -9.83 13.09
C TYR A 57 11.64 -9.51 13.96
N PRO A 58 11.63 -8.54 14.88
CA PRO A 58 12.79 -8.26 15.73
C PRO A 58 13.35 -9.51 16.42
N GLU A 59 12.48 -10.34 17.02
CA GLU A 59 12.86 -11.57 17.72
C GLU A 59 13.39 -12.64 16.76
N VAL A 60 12.78 -12.76 15.57
CA VAL A 60 13.24 -13.69 14.53
C VAL A 60 14.62 -13.31 14.02
N LEU A 61 14.85 -12.01 13.78
CA LEU A 61 16.14 -11.50 13.32
C LEU A 61 17.21 -11.67 14.40
N GLU A 62 16.88 -11.37 15.65
CA GLU A 62 17.78 -11.59 16.79
C GLU A 62 18.21 -13.06 16.89
N TYR A 63 17.28 -14.01 16.73
CA TYR A 63 17.62 -15.42 16.70
C TYR A 63 18.56 -15.77 15.53
N PHE A 64 18.19 -15.46 14.29
CA PHE A 64 18.99 -15.87 13.14
C PHE A 64 20.36 -15.19 13.07
N TYR A 65 20.44 -13.89 13.38
CA TYR A 65 21.72 -13.18 13.39
C TYR A 65 22.52 -13.40 14.67
N GLY A 66 21.88 -13.74 15.79
CA GLY A 66 22.56 -14.18 17.00
C GLY A 66 23.29 -15.51 16.84
N LEU A 67 22.88 -16.36 15.89
CA LEU A 67 23.58 -17.60 15.55
C LEU A 67 24.87 -17.36 14.73
N VAL A 68 25.01 -16.18 14.11
CA VAL A 68 26.15 -15.88 13.24
C VAL A 68 27.20 -15.14 14.04
N ARG A 69 28.37 -15.77 14.23
CA ARG A 69 29.55 -15.06 14.72
C ARG A 69 30.25 -14.40 13.53
N LEU A 70 30.24 -13.06 13.50
CA LEU A 70 30.88 -12.28 12.46
C LEU A 70 32.22 -11.74 12.99
N ASP A 71 33.31 -12.40 12.64
CA ASP A 71 34.66 -11.94 12.96
C ASP A 71 35.13 -11.02 11.82
N LEU A 72 34.98 -9.72 12.00
CA LEU A 72 35.47 -8.70 11.06
C LEU A 72 36.90 -8.28 11.43
N PRO A 73 37.80 -8.08 10.45
CA PRO A 73 39.09 -7.44 10.71
C PRO A 73 38.87 -6.02 11.24
N GLY A 74 39.79 -5.55 12.10
CA GLY A 74 39.68 -4.21 12.68
C GLY A 74 39.77 -3.11 11.63
N ASP A 75 39.09 -1.99 11.87
CA ASP A 75 39.02 -0.86 10.93
C ASP A 75 40.40 -0.26 10.55
N ASP A 76 41.41 -0.48 11.39
CA ASP A 76 42.78 -0.02 11.17
C ASP A 76 43.66 -1.02 10.40
N GLU A 77 43.18 -2.23 10.11
CA GLU A 77 43.94 -3.18 9.32
C GLU A 77 44.15 -2.67 7.88
N PRO A 78 45.34 -2.86 7.30
CA PRO A 78 45.69 -2.33 5.99
C PRO A 78 44.78 -2.86 4.87
N GLY A 79 44.26 -4.09 4.99
CA GLY A 79 43.29 -4.64 4.03
C GLY A 79 41.90 -4.00 4.09
N VAL A 80 41.57 -3.34 5.21
CA VAL A 80 40.31 -2.59 5.42
C VAL A 80 40.46 -1.13 5.03
N ARG A 81 41.60 -0.49 5.39
CA ARG A 81 41.91 0.90 5.03
C ARG A 81 42.22 1.09 3.55
N ASP A 82 43.04 0.20 2.99
CA ASP A 82 43.45 0.23 1.60
C ASP A 82 42.94 -1.03 0.88
N PRO A 83 41.62 -1.11 0.61
CA PRO A 83 41.10 -2.20 -0.18
C PRO A 83 41.80 -2.18 -1.55
N PRO A 84 42.09 -3.34 -2.17
CA PRO A 84 42.91 -3.44 -3.39
C PRO A 84 42.35 -2.66 -4.60
N LEU A 85 41.13 -2.13 -4.53
CA LEU A 85 40.56 -1.21 -5.51
C LEU A 85 41.02 0.25 -5.33
N SER A 86 41.48 0.65 -4.14
CA SER A 86 42.08 1.97 -3.86
C SER A 86 43.50 2.10 -4.44
N ALA A 87 44.23 0.98 -4.57
CA ALA A 87 45.49 0.93 -5.32
C ALA A 87 45.31 1.20 -6.83
N LEU A 88 44.07 1.10 -7.35
CA LEU A 88 43.71 1.50 -8.72
C LEU A 88 43.28 2.98 -8.81
N GLY A 89 43.17 3.68 -7.68
CA GLY A 89 42.51 4.99 -7.56
C GLY A 89 43.38 6.12 -7.02
N GLY A 90 44.71 6.05 -7.14
CA GLY A 90 45.62 7.04 -6.56
C GLY A 90 46.74 7.54 -7.48
N GLY A 91 46.39 8.21 -8.59
CA GLY A 91 47.22 9.26 -9.19
C GLY A 91 48.41 8.86 -10.09
N ALA A 92 48.32 9.24 -11.37
CA ALA A 92 49.44 9.60 -12.27
C ALA A 92 50.11 8.55 -13.18
N ALA A 93 49.43 7.49 -13.66
CA ALA A 93 50.04 6.62 -14.69
C ALA A 93 49.21 6.19 -15.91
N PHE A 94 47.90 6.49 -16.00
CA PHE A 94 47.16 6.27 -17.26
C PHE A 94 46.24 7.45 -17.55
N GLY A 95 46.70 8.33 -18.44
CA GLY A 95 45.83 9.31 -19.07
C GLY A 95 44.73 8.60 -19.85
N GLY A 96 43.49 9.03 -19.62
CA GLY A 96 42.34 8.69 -20.47
C GLY A 96 41.28 7.84 -19.79
N MET A 97 40.06 8.40 -19.77
CA MET A 97 38.79 7.69 -19.54
C MET A 97 38.39 7.42 -18.08
N GLY A 98 38.32 8.49 -17.27
CA GLY A 98 37.41 8.53 -16.14
C GLY A 98 35.96 8.39 -16.61
N ARG A 99 35.44 7.16 -16.65
CA ARG A 99 34.00 6.90 -16.83
C ARG A 99 33.31 7.23 -15.51
N LYS A 100 33.03 8.52 -15.32
CA LYS A 100 32.08 9.00 -14.33
C LYS A 100 30.74 8.33 -14.66
N VAL A 101 30.35 7.32 -13.88
CA VAL A 101 28.97 6.81 -13.92
C VAL A 101 28.12 7.89 -13.29
N ARG A 102 27.76 8.87 -14.12
CA ARG A 102 26.72 9.84 -13.83
C ARG A 102 25.44 9.00 -13.76
N VAL A 103 24.90 8.80 -12.56
CA VAL A 103 23.51 8.37 -12.40
C VAL A 103 22.70 9.40 -13.16
N GLN A 104 22.29 9.04 -14.37
CA GLN A 104 21.49 9.90 -15.21
C GLN A 104 20.10 9.84 -14.57
N GLU A 105 19.70 10.94 -13.94
CA GLU A 105 18.33 11.12 -13.51
C GLU A 105 17.43 10.82 -14.72
N PRO A 106 16.41 9.95 -14.57
CA PRO A 106 15.61 9.52 -15.71
C PRO A 106 14.99 10.76 -16.35
N ARG A 107 15.32 10.98 -17.63
CA ARG A 107 14.84 12.13 -18.40
C ARG A 107 13.31 12.20 -18.29
N GLU A 108 12.78 13.40 -18.05
CA GLU A 108 11.34 13.67 -17.91
C GLU A 108 10.48 13.10 -19.07
N ARG A 109 11.08 12.89 -20.24
CA ARG A 109 10.45 12.27 -21.41
C ARG A 109 10.06 10.81 -21.19
N GLU A 110 10.86 10.03 -20.46
CA GLU A 110 10.56 8.62 -20.11
C GLU A 110 9.45 8.53 -19.04
N ARG A 111 9.42 9.49 -18.10
CA ARG A 111 8.33 9.63 -17.12
C ARG A 111 7.00 10.01 -17.80
N ARG A 112 7.05 10.78 -18.89
CA ARG A 112 5.87 11.15 -19.70
C ARG A 112 5.38 10.00 -20.57
N GLU A 113 6.27 9.13 -21.03
CA GLU A 113 5.93 7.95 -21.83
C GLU A 113 5.32 6.84 -20.97
N ARG A 114 5.86 6.58 -19.77
CA ARG A 114 5.22 5.71 -18.77
C ARG A 114 3.84 6.23 -18.31
N ARG A 115 3.62 7.55 -18.36
CA ARG A 115 2.30 8.18 -18.14
C ARG A 115 1.37 8.10 -19.35
N ARG A 116 1.89 7.87 -20.56
CA ARG A 116 1.07 7.66 -21.79
C ARG A 116 0.67 6.21 -21.99
N SER A 117 1.46 5.25 -21.48
CA SER A 117 1.18 3.82 -21.61
C SER A 117 0.22 3.27 -20.55
N VAL A 118 -0.14 4.06 -19.54
CA VAL A 118 -1.24 3.75 -18.63
C VAL A 118 -2.44 4.53 -19.10
N ALA A 119 -3.35 3.86 -19.81
CA ALA A 119 -4.70 4.40 -19.97
C ALA A 119 -5.25 4.72 -18.58
N PRO A 120 -5.82 5.91 -18.33
CA PRO A 120 -6.49 6.18 -17.08
C PRO A 120 -7.56 5.10 -16.86
N PRO A 121 -7.79 4.64 -15.62
CA PRO A 121 -8.92 3.77 -15.35
C PRO A 121 -10.19 4.43 -15.91
N PRO A 122 -11.10 3.67 -16.54
CA PRO A 122 -12.33 4.23 -17.07
C PRO A 122 -13.03 5.02 -15.98
N MET A 123 -13.28 6.31 -16.24
CA MET A 123 -13.98 7.16 -15.29
C MET A 123 -15.36 6.56 -15.00
N PRO A 124 -15.84 6.57 -13.75
CA PRO A 124 -17.26 6.31 -13.50
C PRO A 124 -18.10 7.31 -14.32
N PRO A 125 -19.26 6.89 -14.86
CA PRO A 125 -20.12 7.77 -15.63
C PRO A 125 -20.45 9.01 -14.80
N GLN A 126 -20.14 10.19 -15.35
CA GLN A 126 -20.50 11.46 -14.72
C GLN A 126 -22.03 11.55 -14.68
N PRO A 127 -22.64 11.90 -13.54
CA PRO A 127 -24.05 12.25 -13.52
C PRO A 127 -24.27 13.47 -14.45
N PRO A 128 -25.42 13.56 -15.13
CA PRO A 128 -25.68 14.66 -16.05
C PRO A 128 -25.50 16.00 -15.33
N ARG A 129 -24.75 16.92 -15.96
CA ARG A 129 -24.62 18.30 -15.50
C ARG A 129 -26.01 18.89 -15.34
N ALA A 130 -26.40 19.17 -14.10
CA ALA A 130 -27.57 19.99 -13.83
C ALA A 130 -27.39 21.36 -14.52
N PRO A 131 -28.42 21.90 -15.18
CA PRO A 131 -28.34 23.21 -15.79
C PRO A 131 -28.01 24.26 -14.73
N SER A 132 -27.10 25.16 -15.08
CA SER A 132 -26.71 26.32 -14.29
C SER A 132 -27.95 27.03 -13.77
N ARG A 133 -28.15 27.00 -12.46
CA ARG A 133 -29.23 27.72 -11.81
C ARG A 133 -29.00 29.23 -12.05
N PRO A 134 -29.91 29.95 -12.71
CA PRO A 134 -29.77 31.39 -12.83
C PRO A 134 -29.87 32.00 -11.43
N GLN A 135 -28.93 32.90 -11.11
CA GLN A 135 -29.06 33.78 -9.97
C GLN A 135 -30.30 34.65 -10.22
N THR A 136 -31.31 34.50 -9.37
CA THR A 136 -32.43 35.45 -9.32
C THR A 136 -32.65 35.82 -7.86
N ALA A 137 -32.77 37.13 -7.67
CA ALA A 137 -32.71 37.88 -6.44
C ALA A 137 -33.83 37.55 -5.43
N PHE A 138 -33.51 37.81 -4.16
CA PHE A 138 -34.35 38.33 -3.07
C PHE A 138 -35.89 38.13 -3.12
N ALA A 139 -36.46 37.48 -2.09
CA ALA A 139 -37.37 38.08 -1.08
C ALA A 139 -37.75 37.03 0.02
N PRO A 140 -38.29 37.42 1.19
CA PRO A 140 -37.96 36.79 2.48
C PRO A 140 -39.11 36.04 3.20
N MET A 141 -38.73 35.43 4.34
CA MET A 141 -39.45 35.43 5.63
C MET A 141 -40.25 34.17 6.01
N GLN A 142 -40.26 33.95 7.34
CA GLN A 142 -41.19 33.18 8.19
C GLN A 142 -40.84 31.70 8.46
N GLY A 143 -40.52 31.38 9.72
CA GLY A 143 -40.74 30.03 10.26
C GLY A 143 -39.71 29.51 11.24
N TYR A 144 -39.74 30.00 12.48
CA TYR A 144 -39.02 29.46 13.63
C TYR A 144 -39.40 28.00 13.95
N GLY A 145 -38.45 27.24 14.48
CA GLY A 145 -38.73 25.94 15.11
C GLY A 145 -37.49 25.22 15.64
N TYR A 146 -36.71 25.85 16.53
CA TYR A 146 -35.69 25.15 17.31
C TYR A 146 -36.35 24.57 18.57
N VAL A 147 -36.31 23.24 18.72
CA VAL A 147 -36.75 22.54 19.94
C VAL A 147 -35.49 22.13 20.72
N PRO A 148 -35.23 22.68 21.91
CA PRO A 148 -34.10 22.26 22.75
C PRO A 148 -34.41 20.96 23.52
N PRO A 149 -33.39 20.15 23.87
CA PRO A 149 -33.57 18.91 24.62
C PRO A 149 -33.73 19.19 26.13
N GLY A 150 -34.68 18.50 26.76
CA GLY A 150 -34.89 18.51 28.21
C GLY A 150 -34.33 17.24 28.86
N TYR A 151 -33.61 17.49 29.97
CA TYR A 151 -33.03 16.64 31.03
C TYR A 151 -33.29 15.13 31.04
#